data_AF-A0A529AF51-F1
#
_entry.id   AF-A0A529AF51-F1
#
_cell.length_a   1.000
_cell.length_b   1.000
_cell.length_c   1.000
_cell.angle_alpha   90.00
_cell.angle_beta   90.00
_cell.angle_gamma   90.00
#
_symmetry.space_group_name_H-M   'P 1'
#
loop_
_entity.id
_entity.type
_entity.pdbx_description
1 polymer ?
#
loop_
_entity_poly.entity_id
_entity_poly.type
_entity_poly.pdbx_seq_one_letter_code
_entity_poly.pdbx_strand_id
1 'polypeptide(L)'
;MKKFLLTASAAALALAASAGYAAARDQIQIVGSSTVFPFTTAVAEKLGQSGQIKTPVVESTGTGGGMKLFCQGVGENTPDFTNASRAIKDSELETCKANGVTPVEIKIGFDGIVLANSKAGTVVDLTKEQIFKALAKNVAVDGKVVANPYKNWSDVDASLPATKIEVLGPPPTSGTRDAFVELVMDKACQEEVKTANEKGCGETREDGAFVEAGENDNLIVQKLEANVNAFGIFGFSFLDQNADKLQGHKVDGVEPTFEDIASGKYGVSRSLYIYAKKEHVGVIPGMQEFIAEYTSDAAWGPEGYLADKGLIPLPDAERATWAENAKALKGMGS
;
A
#
# COMPACT_ATOMS: atom_id res chain seq x y z
N MET A 1 -70.49 -51.88 -16.59
CA MET A 1 -70.48 -50.42 -16.37
C MET A 1 -69.18 -50.02 -15.70
N LYS A 2 -68.28 -49.31 -16.40
CA LYS A 2 -67.35 -48.32 -15.82
C LYS A 2 -66.53 -47.69 -16.96
N LYS A 3 -66.91 -46.46 -17.30
CA LYS A 3 -66.08 -45.44 -17.96
C LYS A 3 -65.01 -44.98 -16.97
N PHE A 4 -63.77 -44.78 -17.40
CA PHE A 4 -62.78 -43.81 -16.87
C PHE A 4 -61.63 -43.79 -17.90
N LEU A 5 -61.67 -42.96 -18.95
CA LEU A 5 -61.09 -41.60 -19.02
C LEU A 5 -59.63 -41.60 -18.50
N LEU A 6 -58.61 -41.78 -19.33
CA LEU A 6 -57.94 -40.75 -20.17
C LEU A 6 -57.79 -39.41 -19.44
N THR A 7 -56.64 -39.20 -18.77
CA THR A 7 -55.90 -37.92 -18.64
C THR A 7 -54.86 -38.04 -17.51
N ALA A 8 -53.58 -38.25 -17.83
CA ALA A 8 -52.44 -37.88 -16.97
C ALA A 8 -51.10 -38.16 -17.67
N SER A 9 -50.75 -37.41 -18.72
CA SER A 9 -49.39 -37.47 -19.30
C SER A 9 -49.01 -36.15 -19.98
N ALA A 10 -49.14 -35.03 -19.28
CA ALA A 10 -48.65 -33.74 -19.76
C ALA A 10 -48.22 -32.75 -18.65
N ALA A 11 -47.99 -33.21 -17.41
CA ALA A 11 -47.63 -32.33 -16.30
C ALA A 11 -46.23 -32.59 -15.69
N ALA A 12 -45.41 -33.45 -16.31
CA ALA A 12 -44.10 -33.84 -15.75
C ALA A 12 -42.88 -33.16 -16.41
N LEU A 13 -43.07 -32.18 -17.30
CA LEU A 13 -41.96 -31.55 -18.06
C LEU A 13 -41.80 -30.04 -17.88
N ALA A 14 -42.48 -29.42 -16.91
CA ALA A 14 -42.40 -27.96 -16.68
C ALA A 14 -41.75 -27.54 -15.35
N LEU A 15 -41.06 -28.44 -14.64
CA LEU A 15 -40.42 -28.12 -13.34
C LEU A 15 -38.89 -28.27 -13.31
N ALA A 16 -38.22 -28.37 -14.47
CA ALA A 16 -36.76 -28.59 -14.53
C ALA A 16 -35.96 -27.39 -15.10
N ALA A 17 -36.41 -26.15 -14.89
CA ALA A 17 -35.70 -24.98 -15.42
C ALA A 17 -35.57 -23.79 -14.45
N SER A 18 -35.70 -24.01 -13.14
CA SER A 18 -35.18 -23.06 -12.14
C SER A 18 -33.85 -23.60 -11.58
N ALA A 19 -32.90 -23.89 -12.47
CA ALA A 19 -31.51 -23.73 -12.08
C ALA A 19 -31.36 -22.24 -11.80
N GLY A 20 -31.32 -21.86 -10.52
CA GLY A 20 -30.98 -20.49 -10.14
C GLY A 20 -29.67 -20.17 -10.81
N TYR A 21 -29.70 -19.29 -11.82
CA TYR A 21 -28.51 -18.57 -12.23
C TYR A 21 -28.04 -17.87 -10.96
N ALA A 22 -26.94 -18.33 -10.38
CA ALA A 22 -26.20 -17.53 -9.42
C ALA A 22 -25.89 -16.23 -10.16
N ALA A 23 -26.59 -15.17 -9.79
CA ALA A 23 -26.38 -13.87 -10.39
C ALA A 23 -25.04 -13.39 -9.85
N ALA A 24 -24.04 -13.34 -10.72
CA ALA A 24 -22.75 -12.76 -10.41
C ALA A 24 -22.96 -11.41 -9.73
N ARG A 25 -22.24 -11.18 -8.61
CA ARG A 25 -22.34 -9.90 -7.90
C ARG A 25 -22.01 -8.75 -8.86
N ASP A 26 -22.75 -7.66 -8.74
CA ASP A 26 -22.72 -6.53 -9.67
C ASP A 26 -21.81 -5.38 -9.23
N GLN A 27 -20.94 -5.63 -8.24
CA GLN A 27 -20.03 -4.65 -7.67
C GLN A 27 -18.69 -5.29 -7.35
N ILE A 28 -17.62 -4.65 -7.83
CA ILE A 28 -16.24 -5.07 -7.62
C ILE A 28 -15.87 -4.96 -6.13
N GLN A 29 -15.15 -5.96 -5.62
CA GLN A 29 -14.66 -6.06 -4.25
C GLN A 29 -13.13 -6.11 -4.25
N ILE A 30 -12.50 -5.17 -3.55
CA ILE A 30 -11.05 -5.00 -3.52
C ILE A 30 -10.58 -4.96 -2.07
N VAL A 31 -9.54 -5.70 -1.77
CA VAL A 31 -8.92 -5.74 -0.44
C VAL A 31 -7.42 -5.45 -0.52
N GLY A 32 -6.76 -5.11 0.60
CA GLY A 32 -5.31 -5.27 0.71
C GLY A 32 -4.58 -4.17 1.47
N SER A 33 -3.42 -3.77 0.96
CA SER A 33 -2.51 -2.77 1.52
C SER A 33 -3.21 -1.44 1.86
N SER A 34 -2.99 -0.97 3.09
CA SER A 34 -3.37 0.37 3.55
C SER A 34 -2.68 1.50 2.79
N THR A 35 -1.48 1.24 2.25
CA THR A 35 -0.73 2.22 1.47
C THR A 35 -1.22 2.32 0.04
N VAL A 36 -1.67 1.20 -0.55
CA VAL A 36 -2.26 1.25 -1.90
C VAL A 36 -3.74 1.62 -1.86
N PHE A 37 -4.39 1.48 -0.70
CA PHE A 37 -5.78 1.87 -0.46
C PHE A 37 -6.16 3.24 -1.05
N PRO A 38 -5.50 4.37 -0.73
CA PRO A 38 -5.90 5.68 -1.26
C PRO A 38 -5.82 5.78 -2.79
N PHE A 39 -4.87 5.08 -3.43
CA PHE A 39 -4.75 5.04 -4.90
C PHE A 39 -5.87 4.22 -5.52
N THR A 40 -6.11 3.02 -4.98
CA THR A 40 -7.19 2.14 -5.45
C THR A 40 -8.56 2.76 -5.26
N THR A 41 -8.80 3.45 -4.14
CA THR A 41 -10.05 4.19 -3.89
C THR A 41 -10.25 5.30 -4.92
N ALA A 42 -9.20 6.04 -5.28
CA ALA A 42 -9.29 7.08 -6.30
C ALA A 42 -9.70 6.52 -7.68
N VAL A 43 -9.11 5.37 -8.07
CA VAL A 43 -9.49 4.67 -9.31
C VAL A 43 -10.93 4.15 -9.24
N ALA A 44 -11.33 3.60 -8.09
CA ALA A 44 -12.69 3.10 -7.88
C ALA A 44 -13.74 4.22 -8.00
N GLU A 45 -13.50 5.35 -7.34
CA GLU A 45 -14.34 6.54 -7.45
C GLU A 45 -14.41 7.04 -8.89
N LYS A 46 -13.27 7.11 -9.58
CA LYS A 46 -13.19 7.56 -10.97
C LYS A 46 -14.01 6.68 -11.91
N LEU A 47 -13.95 5.36 -11.76
CA LEU A 47 -14.77 4.42 -12.52
C LEU A 47 -16.27 4.60 -12.26
N GLY A 48 -16.64 4.76 -10.97
CA GLY A 48 -18.02 4.90 -10.54
C GLY A 48 -18.69 6.24 -10.94
N GLN A 49 -17.91 7.28 -11.24
CA GLN A 49 -18.43 8.62 -11.59
C GLN A 49 -19.39 8.63 -12.78
N SER A 50 -19.21 7.72 -13.75
CA SER A 50 -20.08 7.64 -14.94
C SER A 50 -21.48 7.10 -14.64
N GLY A 51 -21.66 6.41 -13.50
CA GLY A 51 -22.90 5.72 -13.13
C GLY A 51 -23.17 4.42 -13.91
N GLN A 52 -22.32 4.03 -14.86
CA GLN A 52 -22.49 2.81 -15.67
C GLN A 52 -22.00 1.56 -14.94
N ILE A 53 -21.00 1.71 -14.08
CA ILE A 53 -20.43 0.66 -13.23
C ILE A 53 -20.59 1.14 -11.78
N LYS A 54 -21.05 0.25 -10.89
CA LYS A 54 -21.08 0.58 -9.46
C LYS A 54 -19.67 0.83 -8.95
N THR A 55 -19.48 1.89 -8.17
CA THR A 55 -18.21 2.20 -7.53
C THR A 55 -17.67 0.95 -6.80
N PRO A 56 -16.47 0.45 -7.15
CA PRO A 56 -15.86 -0.67 -6.44
C PRO A 56 -15.76 -0.40 -4.93
N VAL A 57 -15.96 -1.44 -4.13
CA VAL A 57 -15.71 -1.39 -2.68
C VAL A 57 -14.24 -1.71 -2.44
N VAL A 58 -13.57 -0.84 -1.70
CA VAL A 58 -12.16 -1.00 -1.34
C VAL A 58 -12.07 -1.11 0.18
N GLU A 59 -11.41 -2.16 0.67
CA GLU A 59 -11.19 -2.39 2.10
C GLU A 59 -9.70 -2.57 2.41
N SER A 60 -9.20 -1.83 3.39
CA SER A 60 -7.84 -2.02 3.90
C SER A 60 -7.81 -3.22 4.84
N THR A 61 -7.03 -4.24 4.47
CA THR A 61 -6.84 -5.49 5.24
C THR A 61 -5.37 -5.86 5.45
N GLY A 62 -4.45 -4.99 5.00
CA GLY A 62 -3.02 -5.24 4.89
C GLY A 62 -2.67 -6.17 3.72
N THR A 63 -1.45 -6.05 3.18
CA THR A 63 -1.02 -6.84 2.00
C THR A 63 -1.18 -8.35 2.21
N GLY A 64 -0.73 -8.88 3.35
CA GLY A 64 -0.85 -10.31 3.64
C GLY A 64 -2.29 -10.77 3.91
N GLY A 65 -3.10 -9.93 4.57
CA GLY A 65 -4.52 -10.20 4.81
C GLY A 65 -5.31 -10.22 3.50
N GLY A 66 -5.09 -9.22 2.64
CA GLY A 66 -5.70 -9.13 1.31
C GLY A 66 -5.35 -10.31 0.42
N MET A 67 -4.06 -10.68 0.34
CA MET A 67 -3.61 -11.86 -0.40
C MET A 67 -4.28 -13.15 0.10
N LYS A 68 -4.40 -13.31 1.42
CA LYS A 68 -5.08 -14.47 2.01
C LYS A 68 -6.55 -14.53 1.59
N LEU A 69 -7.28 -13.40 1.61
CA LEU A 69 -8.68 -13.34 1.18
C LEU A 69 -8.82 -13.58 -0.34
N PHE A 70 -7.97 -12.94 -1.13
CA PHE A 70 -7.96 -13.03 -2.58
C PHE A 70 -7.69 -14.46 -3.08
N CYS A 71 -6.72 -15.16 -2.49
CA CYS A 71 -6.36 -16.53 -2.86
C CYS A 71 -7.31 -17.62 -2.29
N GLN A 72 -8.44 -17.28 -1.65
CA GLN A 72 -9.38 -18.29 -1.10
C GLN A 72 -10.13 -19.11 -2.17
N GLY A 73 -10.12 -18.64 -3.42
CA GLY A 73 -10.75 -19.32 -4.54
C GLY A 73 -11.36 -18.33 -5.53
N VAL A 74 -12.15 -18.87 -6.45
CA VAL A 74 -12.78 -18.12 -7.56
C VAL A 74 -14.27 -17.83 -7.34
N GLY A 75 -14.82 -18.22 -6.19
CA GLY A 75 -16.22 -17.99 -5.85
C GLY A 75 -16.56 -16.50 -5.75
N GLU A 76 -17.85 -16.16 -5.93
CA GLU A 76 -18.36 -14.78 -5.89
C GLU A 76 -18.16 -14.09 -4.54
N ASN A 77 -18.02 -14.87 -3.46
CA ASN A 77 -17.74 -14.42 -2.10
C ASN A 77 -16.26 -14.06 -1.86
N THR A 78 -15.41 -14.14 -2.88
CA THR A 78 -13.99 -13.77 -2.79
C THR A 78 -13.73 -12.42 -3.48
N PRO A 79 -12.73 -11.65 -3.02
CA PRO A 79 -12.36 -10.39 -3.66
C PRO A 79 -11.91 -10.59 -5.12
N ASP A 80 -12.20 -9.61 -5.97
CA ASP A 80 -11.77 -9.56 -7.38
C ASP A 80 -10.33 -9.12 -7.54
N PHE A 81 -9.93 -8.20 -6.66
CA PHE A 81 -8.61 -7.59 -6.67
C PHE A 81 -8.01 -7.65 -5.27
N THR A 82 -6.69 -7.75 -5.22
CA THR A 82 -5.93 -7.39 -4.03
C THR A 82 -4.88 -6.36 -4.40
N ASN A 83 -4.79 -5.28 -3.64
CA ASN A 83 -3.68 -4.33 -3.76
C ASN A 83 -2.59 -4.65 -2.73
N ALA A 84 -1.34 -4.33 -3.05
CA ALA A 84 -0.20 -4.79 -2.27
C ALA A 84 0.96 -3.81 -2.33
N SER A 85 1.63 -3.65 -1.19
CA SER A 85 2.85 -2.85 -1.05
C SER A 85 4.14 -3.68 -1.22
N ARG A 86 4.03 -4.88 -1.77
CA ARG A 86 5.14 -5.77 -2.16
C ARG A 86 4.65 -6.75 -3.21
N ALA A 87 5.59 -7.40 -3.89
CA ALA A 87 5.27 -8.54 -4.74
C ALA A 87 4.58 -9.66 -3.94
N ILE A 88 3.73 -10.43 -4.60
CA ILE A 88 3.16 -11.67 -4.08
C ILE A 88 4.30 -12.63 -3.75
N LYS A 89 4.22 -13.31 -2.60
CA LYS A 89 5.21 -14.33 -2.22
C LYS A 89 4.93 -15.63 -2.96
N ASP A 90 5.97 -16.43 -3.18
CA ASP A 90 5.82 -17.77 -3.79
C ASP A 90 4.78 -18.62 -3.06
N SER A 91 4.80 -18.63 -1.72
CA SER A 91 3.81 -19.35 -0.90
C SER A 91 2.37 -18.83 -1.07
N GLU A 92 2.20 -17.53 -1.33
CA GLU A 92 0.88 -16.93 -1.60
C GLU A 92 0.42 -17.30 -3.01
N LEU A 93 1.32 -17.27 -3.99
CA LEU A 93 1.04 -17.68 -5.36
C LEU A 93 0.70 -19.18 -5.45
N GLU A 94 1.41 -20.04 -4.70
CA GLU A 94 1.09 -21.46 -4.54
C GLU A 94 -0.31 -21.66 -3.97
N THR A 95 -0.67 -20.88 -2.94
CA THR A 95 -2.02 -20.91 -2.35
C THR A 95 -3.09 -20.50 -3.38
N CYS A 96 -2.83 -19.43 -4.13
CA CYS A 96 -3.70 -18.98 -5.21
C CYS A 96 -3.90 -20.11 -6.25
N LYS A 97 -2.82 -20.72 -6.75
CA LYS A 97 -2.88 -21.81 -7.72
C LYS A 97 -3.63 -23.04 -7.20
N ALA A 98 -3.38 -23.44 -5.94
CA ALA A 98 -4.06 -24.56 -5.31
C ALA A 98 -5.58 -24.35 -5.22
N ASN A 99 -6.02 -23.09 -5.11
CA ASN A 99 -7.43 -22.71 -5.06
C ASN A 99 -7.99 -22.25 -6.42
N GLY A 100 -7.26 -22.49 -7.52
CA GLY A 100 -7.70 -22.19 -8.88
C GLY A 100 -7.69 -20.71 -9.26
N VAL A 101 -7.01 -19.86 -8.48
CA VAL A 101 -6.86 -18.42 -8.75
C VAL A 101 -5.63 -18.20 -9.61
N THR A 102 -5.81 -17.52 -10.75
CA THR A 102 -4.71 -17.05 -11.60
C THR A 102 -4.58 -15.53 -11.46
N PRO A 103 -3.64 -15.02 -10.64
CA PRO A 103 -3.44 -13.59 -10.50
C PRO A 103 -2.91 -12.99 -11.80
N VAL A 104 -3.44 -11.83 -12.19
CA VAL A 104 -2.81 -10.91 -13.15
C VAL A 104 -2.13 -9.84 -12.32
N GLU A 105 -0.79 -9.89 -12.28
CA GLU A 105 0.02 -8.91 -11.54
C GLU A 105 0.18 -7.63 -12.36
N ILE A 106 0.08 -6.49 -11.70
CA ILE A 106 0.33 -5.17 -12.28
C ILE A 106 1.10 -4.37 -11.25
N LYS A 107 2.39 -4.11 -11.51
CA LYS A 107 3.14 -3.10 -10.75
C LYS A 107 2.64 -1.73 -11.18
N ILE A 108 2.25 -0.89 -10.23
CA ILE A 108 1.60 0.40 -10.51
C ILE A 108 2.53 1.59 -10.29
N GLY A 109 3.63 1.40 -9.57
CA GLY A 109 4.54 2.48 -9.22
C GLY A 109 5.38 2.13 -8.00
N PHE A 110 5.93 3.17 -7.40
CA PHE A 110 6.69 3.09 -6.16
C PHE A 110 6.07 3.97 -5.08
N ASP A 111 6.41 3.61 -3.87
CA ASP A 111 6.21 4.39 -2.66
C ASP A 111 7.60 4.66 -2.07
N GLY A 112 7.82 5.88 -1.60
CA GLY A 112 9.08 6.30 -1.01
C GLY A 112 8.78 7.18 0.18
N ILE A 113 9.25 6.79 1.36
CA ILE A 113 9.06 7.57 2.59
C ILE A 113 10.35 8.29 2.93
N VAL A 114 10.26 9.60 3.11
CA VAL A 114 11.43 10.44 3.40
C VAL A 114 11.41 10.86 4.85
N LEU A 115 12.61 10.97 5.44
CA LEU A 115 12.83 11.89 6.54
C LEU A 115 13.37 13.17 5.92
N ALA A 116 12.77 14.31 6.23
CA ALA A 116 13.15 15.58 5.62
C ALA A 116 13.06 16.73 6.62
N ASN A 117 13.73 17.84 6.32
CA ASN A 117 13.60 19.07 7.08
C ASN A 117 13.58 20.29 6.16
N SER A 118 13.46 21.47 6.77
CA SER A 118 13.67 22.73 6.06
C SER A 118 15.02 22.74 5.36
N LYS A 119 15.07 23.34 4.17
CA LYS A 119 16.31 23.60 3.42
C LYS A 119 17.28 24.53 4.15
N ALA A 120 16.78 25.31 5.12
CA ALA A 120 17.60 26.11 6.03
C ALA A 120 18.20 25.29 7.19
N GLY A 121 17.77 24.04 7.36
CA GLY A 121 18.26 23.12 8.38
C GLY A 121 19.52 22.37 7.96
N THR A 122 20.00 21.48 8.84
CA THR A 122 21.15 20.61 8.58
C THR A 122 20.67 19.29 7.98
N VAL A 123 21.33 18.83 6.91
CA VAL A 123 21.13 17.47 6.39
C VAL A 123 21.94 16.49 7.22
N VAL A 124 21.32 15.40 7.62
CA VAL A 124 21.96 14.27 8.30
C VAL A 124 21.88 13.01 7.43
N ASP A 125 22.80 12.09 7.71
CA ASP A 125 22.75 10.72 7.23
C ASP A 125 22.35 9.82 8.39
N LEU A 126 21.17 9.23 8.29
CA LEU A 126 20.57 8.45 9.37
C LEU A 126 20.62 6.98 9.02
N THR A 127 21.02 6.14 9.97
CA THR A 127 20.75 4.70 9.83
C THR A 127 19.32 4.39 10.25
N LYS A 128 18.74 3.30 9.73
CA LYS A 128 17.43 2.81 10.21
C LYS A 128 17.43 2.53 11.71
N GLU A 129 18.56 2.06 12.24
CA GLU A 129 18.77 1.85 13.68
C GLU A 129 18.67 3.17 14.47
N GLN A 130 19.32 4.24 14.00
CA GLN A 130 19.25 5.56 14.63
C GLN A 130 17.82 6.13 14.57
N ILE A 131 17.12 5.95 13.45
CA ILE A 131 15.71 6.36 13.31
C ILE A 131 14.84 5.60 14.33
N PHE A 132 15.01 4.28 14.43
CA PHE A 132 14.31 3.46 15.40
C PHE A 132 14.62 3.90 16.83
N LYS A 133 15.88 4.09 17.19
CA LYS A 133 16.27 4.57 18.52
C LYS A 133 15.69 5.94 18.83
N ALA A 134 15.58 6.83 17.85
CA ALA A 134 14.95 8.14 18.05
C ALA A 134 13.43 8.04 18.28
N LEU A 135 12.74 7.16 17.56
CA LEU A 135 11.27 7.21 17.41
C LEU A 135 10.50 6.05 18.03
N ALA A 136 11.13 4.94 18.38
CA ALA A 136 10.47 3.81 18.99
C ALA A 136 10.02 4.16 20.40
N LYS A 137 8.90 3.58 20.84
CA LYS A 137 8.37 3.74 22.20
C LYS A 137 9.28 3.12 23.24
N ASN A 138 9.85 1.96 22.92
CA ASN A 138 10.81 1.24 23.75
C ASN A 138 12.06 0.91 22.93
N VAL A 139 13.21 0.91 23.58
CA VAL A 139 14.51 0.63 22.98
C VAL A 139 15.36 -0.22 23.92
N ALA A 140 16.34 -0.94 23.38
CA ALA A 140 17.31 -1.67 24.17
C ALA A 140 18.43 -0.71 24.65
N VAL A 141 18.60 -0.61 25.97
CA VAL A 141 19.69 0.13 26.62
C VAL A 141 20.36 -0.81 27.62
N ASP A 142 21.67 -0.99 27.49
CA ASP A 142 22.47 -1.90 28.33
C ASP A 142 21.87 -3.32 28.45
N GLY A 143 21.34 -3.82 27.33
CA GLY A 143 20.72 -5.16 27.24
C GLY A 143 19.33 -5.28 27.88
N LYS A 144 18.69 -4.16 28.26
CA LYS A 144 17.32 -4.13 28.78
C LYS A 144 16.42 -3.28 27.89
N VAL A 145 15.20 -3.77 27.65
CA VAL A 145 14.16 -2.95 27.01
C VAL A 145 13.62 -1.95 28.02
N VAL A 146 13.68 -0.67 27.68
CA VAL A 146 13.18 0.44 28.49
C VAL A 146 12.38 1.42 27.63
N ALA A 147 11.54 2.23 28.27
CA ALA A 147 10.92 3.37 27.60
C ALA A 147 12.00 4.30 27.04
N ASN A 148 11.77 4.81 25.82
CA ASN A 148 12.79 5.54 25.08
C ASN A 148 13.35 6.75 25.85
N PRO A 149 14.64 6.72 26.27
CA PRO A 149 15.21 7.77 27.10
C PRO A 149 15.75 8.94 26.27
N TYR A 150 15.97 8.76 24.97
CA TYR A 150 16.65 9.74 24.12
C TYR A 150 15.76 10.96 23.89
N LYS A 151 16.32 12.16 24.11
CA LYS A 151 15.60 13.44 23.98
C LYS A 151 16.20 14.34 22.91
N ASN A 152 17.49 14.20 22.63
CA ASN A 152 18.20 14.87 21.54
C ASN A 152 18.73 13.83 20.55
N TRP A 153 18.92 14.25 19.30
CA TRP A 153 19.51 13.38 18.27
C TRP A 153 20.92 12.92 18.66
N SER A 154 21.71 13.79 19.30
CA SER A 154 23.03 13.44 19.85
C SER A 154 22.99 12.40 20.97
N ASP A 155 21.85 12.17 21.63
CA ASP A 155 21.71 11.12 22.64
C ASP A 155 21.64 9.73 21.98
N VAL A 156 21.17 9.67 20.73
CA VAL A 156 21.09 8.44 19.92
C VAL A 156 22.45 8.08 19.35
N ASP A 157 23.16 9.06 18.79
CA ASP A 157 24.50 8.90 18.24
C ASP A 157 25.23 10.24 18.22
N ALA A 158 26.51 10.26 18.62
CA ALA A 158 27.30 11.48 18.75
C ALA A 158 27.58 12.20 17.41
N SER A 159 27.40 11.53 16.27
CA SER A 159 27.49 12.12 14.93
C SER A 159 26.26 12.95 14.54
N LEU A 160 25.16 12.82 15.28
CA LEU A 160 23.90 13.51 15.03
C LEU A 160 23.83 14.85 15.78
N PRO A 161 23.00 15.81 15.33
CA PRO A 161 22.95 17.16 15.91
C PRO A 161 22.54 17.16 17.39
N ALA A 162 23.06 18.12 18.16
CA ALA A 162 22.65 18.35 19.55
C ALA A 162 21.31 19.11 19.66
N THR A 163 20.34 18.76 18.83
CA THR A 163 18.99 19.32 18.81
C THR A 163 18.00 18.32 19.40
N LYS A 164 16.95 18.84 20.02
CA LYS A 164 15.84 18.04 20.54
C LYS A 164 15.23 17.22 19.40
N ILE A 165 14.88 15.96 19.68
CA ILE A 165 14.12 15.12 18.77
C ILE A 165 12.70 15.67 18.71
N GLU A 166 12.34 16.20 17.55
CA GLU A 166 11.00 16.64 17.19
C GLU A 166 10.76 16.20 15.75
N VAL A 167 9.92 15.17 15.58
CA VAL A 167 9.59 14.58 14.28
C VAL A 167 8.11 14.67 14.06
N LEU A 168 7.73 15.37 13.00
CA LEU A 168 6.37 15.47 12.53
C LEU A 168 6.05 14.26 11.65
N GLY A 169 4.89 13.65 11.83
CA GLY A 169 4.53 12.51 11.00
C GLY A 169 3.03 12.28 10.89
N PRO A 170 2.62 11.39 10.00
CA PRO A 170 1.22 11.08 9.79
C PRO A 170 0.61 10.28 10.98
N PRO A 171 -0.72 10.28 11.13
CA PRO A 171 -1.42 9.57 12.19
C PRO A 171 -1.41 8.03 11.99
N PRO A 172 -1.80 7.22 12.99
CA PRO A 172 -1.81 5.75 12.90
C PRO A 172 -2.70 5.18 11.79
N THR A 173 -3.64 5.97 11.27
CA THR A 173 -4.57 5.60 10.20
C THR A 173 -3.99 5.80 8.80
N SER A 174 -2.80 6.39 8.67
CA SER A 174 -2.18 6.72 7.40
C SER A 174 -1.35 5.57 6.83
N GLY A 175 -1.55 5.31 5.53
CA GLY A 175 -0.73 4.35 4.78
C GLY A 175 0.76 4.74 4.69
N THR A 176 1.10 6.02 4.83
CA THR A 176 2.49 6.52 4.93
C THR A 176 3.13 6.09 6.25
N ARG A 177 2.37 6.15 7.36
CA ARG A 177 2.85 5.67 8.67
C ARG A 177 3.06 4.16 8.64
N ASP A 178 2.10 3.42 8.07
CA ASP A 178 2.23 1.98 7.91
C ASP A 178 3.48 1.61 7.10
N ALA A 179 3.73 2.31 5.99
CA ALA A 179 4.93 2.14 5.18
C ALA A 179 6.22 2.37 6.00
N PHE A 180 6.26 3.47 6.74
CA PHE A 180 7.41 3.83 7.58
C PHE A 180 7.69 2.78 8.66
N VAL A 181 6.63 2.32 9.35
CA VAL A 181 6.74 1.29 10.38
C VAL A 181 7.27 -0.01 9.78
N GLU A 182 6.69 -0.48 8.67
CA GLU A 182 7.10 -1.73 8.02
C GLU A 182 8.55 -1.68 7.48
N LEU A 183 8.95 -0.57 6.86
CA LEU A 183 10.24 -0.45 6.16
C LEU A 183 11.41 -0.06 7.07
N VAL A 184 11.12 0.61 8.18
CA VAL A 184 12.13 1.15 9.11
C VAL A 184 11.96 0.55 10.49
N MET A 185 10.85 0.84 11.17
CA MET A 185 10.71 0.57 12.60
C MET A 185 10.72 -0.93 12.92
N ASP A 186 9.93 -1.73 12.21
CA ASP A 186 9.83 -3.17 12.42
C ASP A 186 11.14 -3.88 12.03
N LYS A 187 11.80 -3.41 10.97
CA LYS A 187 13.08 -3.95 10.51
C LYS A 187 14.18 -3.71 11.54
N ALA A 188 14.34 -2.47 11.97
CA ALA A 188 15.33 -2.10 12.98
C ALA A 188 15.02 -2.75 14.33
N CYS A 189 13.75 -2.87 14.72
CA CYS A 189 13.40 -3.62 15.92
C CYS A 189 13.90 -5.07 15.86
N GLN A 190 13.65 -5.79 14.75
CA GLN A 190 14.04 -7.19 14.63
C GLN A 190 15.55 -7.39 14.80
N GLU A 191 16.34 -6.39 14.43
CA GLU A 191 17.80 -6.41 14.53
C GLU A 191 18.29 -6.02 15.95
N GLU A 192 17.70 -4.99 16.55
CA GLU A 192 18.09 -4.42 17.84
C GLU A 192 17.54 -5.23 19.03
N VAL A 193 16.26 -5.56 19.00
CA VAL A 193 15.53 -6.23 20.09
C VAL A 193 15.53 -7.74 19.81
N LYS A 194 16.71 -8.35 19.89
CA LYS A 194 16.94 -9.80 19.64
C LYS A 194 16.23 -10.72 20.64
N THR A 195 15.59 -10.18 21.67
CA THR A 195 14.73 -10.95 22.58
C THR A 195 13.45 -11.34 21.87
N ALA A 196 13.31 -12.64 21.61
CA ALA A 196 12.41 -13.29 20.66
C ALA A 196 10.88 -13.06 20.79
N ASN A 197 10.35 -12.01 21.44
CA ASN A 197 8.90 -11.92 21.66
C ASN A 197 8.29 -10.56 22.00
N GLU A 198 8.85 -9.42 21.59
CA GLU A 198 8.12 -8.15 21.74
C GLU A 198 7.38 -7.79 20.45
N LYS A 199 6.19 -8.38 20.28
CA LYS A 199 5.17 -7.77 19.41
C LYS A 199 5.00 -6.30 19.84
N GLY A 200 5.10 -5.37 18.88
CA GLY A 200 4.88 -3.94 19.14
C GLY A 200 6.13 -3.14 19.51
N CYS A 201 7.34 -3.70 19.42
CA CYS A 201 8.58 -2.91 19.58
C CYS A 201 8.76 -1.80 18.51
N GLY A 202 8.15 -1.97 17.33
CA GLY A 202 8.08 -0.95 16.28
C GLY A 202 7.07 0.18 16.56
N GLU A 203 6.36 0.13 17.71
CA GLU A 203 5.45 1.21 18.12
C GLU A 203 6.20 2.54 18.23
N THR A 204 5.63 3.59 17.65
CA THR A 204 6.16 4.95 17.76
C THR A 204 5.91 5.51 19.17
N ARG A 205 6.88 6.26 19.70
CA ARG A 205 6.76 6.95 20.99
C ARG A 205 5.67 8.02 20.98
N GLU A 206 5.01 8.21 22.12
CA GLU A 206 3.89 9.15 22.31
C GLU A 206 4.23 10.26 23.33
N ASP A 207 5.51 10.41 23.69
CA ASP A 207 5.98 11.36 24.71
C ASP A 207 6.32 12.76 24.14
N GLY A 208 5.82 13.07 22.94
CA GLY A 208 5.95 14.38 22.28
C GLY A 208 7.20 14.56 21.41
N ALA A 209 8.06 13.55 21.28
CA ALA A 209 9.15 13.59 20.30
C ALA A 209 8.67 13.25 18.87
N PHE A 210 7.66 12.39 18.74
CA PHE A 210 6.90 12.22 17.51
C PHE A 210 5.57 12.97 17.65
N VAL A 211 5.25 13.83 16.70
CA VAL A 211 4.08 14.71 16.72
C VAL A 211 3.25 14.44 15.48
N GLU A 212 2.04 13.94 15.71
CA GLU A 212 1.10 13.63 14.63
C GLU A 212 0.59 14.94 13.98
N ALA A 213 0.66 15.02 12.66
CA ALA A 213 0.38 16.22 11.88
C ALA A 213 -0.91 16.14 11.03
N GLY A 214 -1.71 15.07 11.19
CA GLY A 214 -2.94 14.81 10.43
C GLY A 214 -2.70 14.04 9.13
N GLU A 215 -3.77 13.65 8.45
CA GLU A 215 -3.73 12.80 7.24
C GLU A 215 -3.15 13.49 5.99
N ASN A 216 -3.08 14.82 5.99
CA ASN A 216 -2.57 15.57 4.85
C ASN A 216 -1.09 15.88 5.06
N ASP A 217 -0.22 15.15 4.34
CA ASP A 217 1.24 15.31 4.40
C ASP A 217 1.71 16.75 4.09
N ASN A 218 0.93 17.56 3.34
CA ASN A 218 1.23 18.98 3.15
C ASN A 218 1.27 19.78 4.48
N LEU A 219 0.55 19.33 5.51
CA LEU A 219 0.61 19.96 6.83
C LEU A 219 1.98 19.76 7.49
N ILE A 220 2.66 18.65 7.20
CA ILE A 220 4.02 18.39 7.65
C ILE A 220 4.98 19.35 6.93
N VAL A 221 4.87 19.44 5.60
CA VAL A 221 5.67 20.36 4.76
C VAL A 221 5.62 21.80 5.30
N GLN A 222 4.41 22.32 5.55
CA GLN A 222 4.22 23.69 6.05
C GLN A 222 4.85 23.92 7.43
N LYS A 223 4.76 22.93 8.31
CA LYS A 223 5.33 23.03 9.66
C LYS A 223 6.86 22.96 9.65
N LEU A 224 7.45 22.18 8.75
CA LEU A 224 8.91 22.11 8.58
C LEU A 224 9.50 23.43 8.09
N GLU A 225 8.80 24.13 7.20
CA GLU A 225 9.22 25.47 6.74
C GLU A 225 9.34 26.46 7.93
N ALA A 226 8.44 26.34 8.91
CA ALA A 226 8.42 27.19 10.10
C ALA A 226 9.38 26.75 11.22
N ASN A 227 9.70 25.45 11.33
CA ASN A 227 10.61 24.90 12.34
C ASN A 227 11.81 24.20 11.70
N VAL A 228 12.91 24.94 11.52
CA VAL A 228 14.14 24.46 10.87
C VAL A 228 14.84 23.31 11.60
N ASN A 229 14.50 23.08 12.87
CA ASN A 229 15.11 22.02 13.69
C ASN A 229 14.28 20.73 13.73
N ALA A 230 13.01 20.77 13.31
CA ALA A 230 12.16 19.58 13.26
C ALA A 230 12.46 18.76 12.01
N PHE A 231 12.30 17.44 12.12
CA PHE A 231 12.25 16.56 10.97
C PHE A 231 10.79 16.19 10.67
N GLY A 232 10.52 15.73 9.46
CA GLY A 232 9.21 15.23 9.07
C GLY A 232 9.31 13.92 8.31
N ILE A 233 8.31 13.07 8.50
CA ILE A 233 8.13 11.80 7.79
C ILE A 233 6.91 11.91 6.89
N PHE A 234 7.10 11.78 5.58
CA PHE A 234 6.02 11.86 4.59
C PHE A 234 6.44 11.23 3.25
N GLY A 235 5.54 11.16 2.28
CA GLY A 235 5.84 10.62 0.95
C GLY A 235 6.82 11.49 0.14
N PHE A 236 7.76 10.86 -0.58
CA PHE A 236 8.80 11.52 -1.39
C PHE A 236 8.24 12.53 -2.40
N SER A 237 7.08 12.24 -2.99
CA SER A 237 6.39 13.15 -3.92
C SER A 237 6.18 14.56 -3.35
N PHE A 238 5.85 14.68 -2.06
CA PHE A 238 5.71 15.98 -1.40
C PHE A 238 7.07 16.67 -1.17
N LEU A 239 8.15 15.90 -1.00
CA LEU A 239 9.50 16.47 -0.95
C LEU A 239 9.89 17.02 -2.31
N ASP A 240 9.68 16.24 -3.37
CA ASP A 240 10.00 16.62 -4.75
C ASP A 240 9.25 17.90 -5.17
N GLN A 241 7.94 17.97 -4.89
CA GLN A 241 7.10 19.15 -5.16
C GLN A 241 7.49 20.39 -4.35
N ASN A 242 8.23 20.23 -3.24
CA ASN A 242 8.64 21.31 -2.34
C ASN A 242 10.16 21.40 -2.20
N ALA A 243 10.92 20.95 -3.20
CA ALA A 243 12.40 20.91 -3.18
C ALA A 243 13.06 22.31 -3.14
N ASP A 244 12.30 23.36 -3.42
CA ASP A 244 12.71 24.75 -3.21
C ASP A 244 12.80 25.10 -1.71
N LYS A 245 11.99 24.45 -0.86
CA LYS A 245 11.83 24.74 0.57
C LYS A 245 12.36 23.67 1.51
N LEU A 246 12.32 22.41 1.09
CA LEU A 246 12.69 21.25 1.89
C LEU A 246 13.90 20.54 1.30
N GLN A 247 14.51 19.69 2.13
CA GLN A 247 15.56 18.77 1.74
C GLN A 247 15.39 17.44 2.47
N GLY A 248 15.69 16.34 1.77
CA GLY A 248 15.64 15.00 2.34
C GLY A 248 16.93 14.64 3.08
N HIS A 249 16.80 13.90 4.17
CA HIS A 249 17.91 13.22 4.83
C HIS A 249 18.31 11.96 4.07
N LYS A 250 19.58 11.58 4.19
CA LYS A 250 20.02 10.28 3.70
C LYS A 250 19.58 9.20 4.66
N VAL A 251 19.26 8.03 4.11
CA VAL A 251 19.05 6.84 4.92
C VAL A 251 20.04 5.77 4.48
N ASP A 252 20.85 5.30 5.42
CA ASP A 252 21.94 4.35 5.18
C ASP A 252 22.89 4.81 4.04
N GLY A 253 23.20 6.11 3.98
CA GLY A 253 24.08 6.70 2.96
C GLY A 253 23.42 7.02 1.61
N VAL A 254 22.14 6.71 1.42
CA VAL A 254 21.42 6.89 0.16
C VAL A 254 20.46 8.07 0.24
N GLU A 255 20.48 8.94 -0.78
CA GLU A 255 19.56 10.07 -0.89
C GLU A 255 18.17 9.63 -1.38
N PRO A 256 17.08 10.27 -0.92
CA PRO A 256 15.75 10.00 -1.44
C PRO A 256 15.59 10.69 -2.80
N THR A 257 16.08 10.07 -3.86
CA THR A 257 15.92 10.54 -5.23
C THR A 257 14.96 9.63 -6.00
N PHE A 258 14.35 10.13 -7.08
CA PHE A 258 13.53 9.30 -7.96
C PHE A 258 14.33 8.09 -8.48
N GLU A 259 15.59 8.27 -8.87
CA GLU A 259 16.45 7.20 -9.38
C GLU A 259 16.73 6.13 -8.31
N ASP A 260 17.08 6.54 -7.09
CA ASP A 260 17.38 5.60 -6.00
C ASP A 260 16.13 4.89 -5.49
N ILE A 261 14.96 5.54 -5.52
CA ILE A 261 13.67 4.91 -5.21
C ILE A 261 13.30 3.91 -6.31
N ALA A 262 13.33 4.31 -7.59
CA ALA A 262 12.92 3.46 -8.71
C ALA A 262 13.85 2.25 -8.88
N SER A 263 15.15 2.40 -8.58
CA SER A 263 16.12 1.29 -8.57
C SER A 263 16.10 0.45 -7.29
N GLY A 264 15.37 0.87 -6.25
CA GLY A 264 15.30 0.20 -4.95
C GLY A 264 16.55 0.36 -4.08
N LYS A 265 17.47 1.26 -4.45
CA LYS A 265 18.67 1.59 -3.65
C LYS A 265 18.31 2.34 -2.37
N TYR A 266 17.34 3.26 -2.45
CA TYR A 266 16.85 3.98 -1.28
C TYR A 266 15.99 3.04 -0.42
N GLY A 267 16.53 2.61 0.72
CA GLY A 267 15.99 1.51 1.52
C GLY A 267 14.66 1.79 2.23
N VAL A 268 14.12 3.01 2.14
CA VAL A 268 12.79 3.39 2.66
C VAL A 268 11.83 3.61 1.48
N SER A 269 11.86 2.67 0.54
CA SER A 269 10.96 2.63 -0.59
C SER A 269 10.49 1.21 -0.88
N ARG A 270 9.45 1.08 -1.70
CA ARG A 270 8.94 -0.21 -2.16
C ARG A 270 8.14 -0.08 -3.45
N SER A 271 8.00 -1.20 -4.13
CA SER A 271 7.12 -1.32 -5.29
C SER A 271 5.68 -1.56 -4.84
N LEU A 272 4.74 -0.93 -5.53
CA LEU A 272 3.32 -1.08 -5.31
C LEU A 272 2.68 -1.87 -6.44
N TYR A 273 1.66 -2.65 -6.11
CA TYR A 273 1.02 -3.59 -7.03
C TYR A 273 -0.49 -3.62 -6.83
N ILE A 274 -1.17 -4.00 -7.91
CA ILE A 274 -2.51 -4.58 -7.86
C ILE A 274 -2.48 -5.96 -8.52
N TYR A 275 -3.34 -6.85 -8.05
CA TYR A 275 -3.53 -8.17 -8.61
C TYR A 275 -4.99 -8.35 -8.95
N ALA A 276 -5.30 -8.67 -10.20
CA ALA A 276 -6.65 -9.00 -10.64
C ALA A 276 -6.84 -10.52 -10.68
N LYS A 277 -8.00 -11.00 -10.25
CA LYS A 277 -8.37 -12.40 -10.41
C LYS A 277 -8.85 -12.65 -11.83
N LYS A 278 -8.07 -13.37 -12.63
CA LYS A 278 -8.37 -13.60 -14.05
C LYS A 278 -9.73 -14.27 -14.24
N GLU A 279 -10.10 -15.19 -13.36
CA GLU A 279 -11.34 -15.95 -13.41
C GLU A 279 -12.60 -15.10 -13.18
N HIS A 280 -12.45 -13.89 -12.63
CA HIS A 280 -13.56 -12.95 -12.43
C HIS A 280 -13.80 -12.06 -13.66
N VAL A 281 -12.86 -12.00 -14.60
CA VAL A 281 -13.01 -11.22 -15.83
C VAL A 281 -14.06 -11.85 -16.75
N GLY A 282 -15.05 -11.06 -17.16
CA GLY A 282 -16.19 -11.53 -17.96
C GLY A 282 -17.32 -12.16 -17.14
N VAL A 283 -17.12 -12.32 -15.82
CA VAL A 283 -18.13 -12.78 -14.86
C VAL A 283 -18.61 -11.61 -13.99
N ILE A 284 -17.67 -10.87 -13.41
CA ILE A 284 -17.96 -9.67 -12.61
C ILE A 284 -17.90 -8.44 -13.53
N PRO A 285 -18.99 -7.65 -13.64
CA PRO A 285 -19.01 -6.45 -14.47
C PRO A 285 -17.98 -5.42 -14.02
N GLY A 286 -17.35 -4.73 -14.97
CA GLY A 286 -16.43 -3.62 -14.71
C GLY A 286 -14.96 -4.01 -14.50
N MET A 287 -14.62 -5.30 -14.48
CA MET A 287 -13.25 -5.76 -14.22
C MET A 287 -12.22 -5.21 -15.22
N GLN A 288 -12.55 -5.24 -16.52
CA GLN A 288 -11.64 -4.76 -17.56
C GLN A 288 -11.55 -3.24 -17.55
N GLU A 289 -12.66 -2.57 -17.28
CA GLU A 289 -12.75 -1.12 -17.17
C GLU A 289 -11.96 -0.60 -15.96
N PHE A 290 -12.01 -1.31 -14.83
CA PHE A 290 -11.20 -0.97 -13.66
C PHE A 290 -9.70 -1.13 -13.95
N ILE A 291 -9.29 -2.23 -14.59
CA ILE A 291 -7.89 -2.44 -15.00
C ILE A 291 -7.47 -1.34 -15.99
N ALA A 292 -8.31 -1.01 -16.96
CA ALA A 292 -8.03 0.01 -17.96
C ALA A 292 -7.92 1.42 -17.35
N GLU A 293 -8.79 1.77 -16.40
CA GLU A 293 -8.71 3.05 -15.69
C GLU A 293 -7.41 3.13 -14.88
N TYR A 294 -7.11 2.08 -14.08
CA TYR A 294 -5.90 2.03 -13.25
C TYR A 294 -4.62 2.19 -14.09
N THR A 295 -4.60 1.58 -15.27
CA THR A 295 -3.46 1.59 -16.20
C THR A 295 -3.54 2.68 -17.27
N SER A 296 -4.44 3.65 -17.11
CA SER A 296 -4.55 4.80 -18.00
C SER A 296 -3.49 5.84 -17.66
N ASP A 297 -2.95 6.53 -18.68
CA ASP A 297 -1.99 7.63 -18.45
C ASP A 297 -2.56 8.74 -17.54
N ALA A 298 -3.87 8.96 -17.58
CA ALA A 298 -4.55 9.92 -16.70
C ALA A 298 -4.54 9.50 -15.22
N ALA A 299 -4.42 8.20 -14.93
CA ALA A 299 -4.34 7.68 -13.57
C ALA A 299 -2.88 7.59 -13.08
N TRP A 300 -2.09 6.70 -13.68
CA TRP A 300 -0.75 6.31 -13.19
C TRP A 300 0.42 7.00 -13.91
N GLY A 301 0.13 7.89 -14.86
CA GLY A 301 1.16 8.62 -15.59
C GLY A 301 1.86 9.65 -14.71
N PRO A 302 2.96 10.26 -15.18
CA PRO A 302 3.69 11.28 -14.43
C PRO A 302 2.85 12.47 -13.98
N GLU A 303 1.88 12.87 -14.80
CA GLU A 303 0.92 13.94 -14.54
C GLU A 303 -0.47 13.39 -14.19
N GLY A 304 -0.55 12.11 -13.82
CA GLY A 304 -1.80 11.43 -13.51
C GLY A 304 -2.29 11.73 -12.10
N TYR A 305 -3.59 11.57 -11.85
CA TYR A 305 -4.19 11.90 -10.54
C TYR A 305 -3.67 11.02 -9.39
N LEU A 306 -3.00 9.90 -9.66
CA LEU A 306 -2.33 9.10 -8.63
C LEU A 306 -1.00 9.74 -8.19
N ALA A 307 -0.30 10.45 -9.09
CA ALA A 307 0.91 11.19 -8.75
C ALA A 307 0.60 12.33 -7.77
N ASP A 308 -0.53 13.02 -7.95
CA ASP A 308 -1.05 14.03 -7.01
C ASP A 308 -1.33 13.47 -5.60
N LYS A 309 -1.62 12.17 -5.52
CA LYS A 309 -1.82 11.43 -4.26
C LYS A 309 -0.52 10.85 -3.70
N GLY A 310 0.58 11.06 -4.40
CA GLY A 310 1.92 10.69 -3.98
C GLY A 310 2.46 9.39 -4.53
N LEU A 311 1.78 8.77 -5.51
CA LEU A 311 2.34 7.64 -6.25
C LEU A 311 3.57 8.10 -7.03
N ILE A 312 4.68 7.37 -6.91
CA ILE A 312 5.86 7.62 -7.75
C ILE A 312 5.69 6.78 -9.03
N PRO A 313 5.56 7.40 -10.20
CA PRO A 313 5.28 6.69 -11.45
C PRO A 313 6.40 5.72 -11.84
N LEU A 314 6.03 4.63 -12.51
CA LEU A 314 7.00 3.77 -13.19
C LEU A 314 7.65 4.51 -14.37
N PRO A 315 8.90 4.18 -14.75
CA PRO A 315 9.48 4.62 -16.01
C PRO A 315 8.58 4.26 -17.20
N ASP A 316 8.51 5.11 -18.22
CA ASP A 316 7.56 4.98 -19.34
C ASP A 316 7.59 3.60 -20.02
N ALA A 317 8.78 3.07 -20.28
CA ALA A 317 8.94 1.76 -20.92
C ALA A 317 8.41 0.60 -20.04
N GLU A 318 8.65 0.68 -18.73
CA GLU A 318 8.14 -0.32 -17.78
C GLU A 318 6.62 -0.20 -17.65
N ARG A 319 6.10 1.02 -17.55
CA ARG A 319 4.66 1.31 -17.47
C ARG A 319 3.91 0.79 -18.70
N ALA A 320 4.44 1.04 -19.90
CA ALA A 320 3.86 0.51 -21.15
C ALA A 320 3.81 -1.03 -21.15
N THR A 321 4.88 -1.69 -20.69
CA THR A 321 4.93 -3.15 -20.57
C THR A 321 3.86 -3.68 -19.61
N TRP A 322 3.69 -3.04 -18.46
CA TRP A 322 2.63 -3.41 -17.51
C TRP A 322 1.23 -3.16 -18.07
N ALA A 323 1.03 -2.09 -18.84
CA ALA A 323 -0.24 -1.79 -19.49
C ALA A 323 -0.63 -2.89 -20.49
N GLU A 324 0.33 -3.32 -21.30
CA GLU A 324 0.13 -4.40 -22.27
C GLU A 324 -0.16 -5.73 -21.58
N ASN A 325 0.60 -6.08 -20.54
CA ASN A 325 0.37 -7.30 -19.76
C ASN A 325 -1.00 -7.29 -19.08
N ALA A 326 -1.42 -6.15 -18.51
CA ALA A 326 -2.71 -5.95 -17.88
C ALA A 326 -3.84 -6.10 -18.89
N LYS A 327 -3.74 -5.45 -20.05
CA LYS A 327 -4.71 -5.54 -21.15
C LYS A 327 -4.83 -6.96 -21.71
N ALA A 328 -3.71 -7.68 -21.79
CA ALA A 328 -3.67 -9.08 -22.22
C ALA A 328 -4.11 -10.07 -21.13
N LEU A 329 -4.37 -9.60 -19.90
CA LEU A 329 -4.69 -10.42 -18.73
C LEU A 329 -3.67 -11.56 -18.56
N LYS A 330 -2.37 -11.19 -18.66
CA LYS A 330 -1.26 -12.15 -18.56
C LYS A 330 -1.21 -12.69 -17.13
N GLY A 331 -1.53 -13.97 -16.98
CA GLY A 331 -1.60 -14.63 -15.68
C GLY A 331 -0.22 -14.99 -15.15
N MET A 332 -0.06 -14.98 -13.83
CA MET A 332 1.15 -15.47 -13.18
C MET A 332 1.21 -16.99 -13.28
N GLY A 333 2.25 -17.51 -13.94
CA GLY A 333 2.49 -18.95 -14.08
C GLY A 333 1.68 -19.64 -15.18
N SER A 334 1.07 -18.87 -16.09
CA SER A 334 0.49 -19.36 -17.35
C SER A 334 1.48 -19.36 -18.50
#